data_AF-A0A1M4WS73-F1
#
_entry.id   AF-A0A1M4WS73-F1
#
_cell.length_a   1.000
_cell.length_b   1.000
_cell.length_c   1.000
_cell.angle_alpha   90.00
_cell.angle_beta   90.00
_cell.angle_gamma   90.00
#
_symmetry.space_group_name_H-M   'P 1'
#
loop_
_entity.id
_entity.type
_entity.pdbx_description
1 polymer ?
#
loop_
_entity_poly.entity_id
_entity_poly.type
_entity_poly.pdbx_seq_one_letter_code
_entity_poly.pdbx_strand_id
1 'polypeptide(L)' 'MKIIFDKKLFKRHAPKNIQKVLSHHVDLIDGKEVSFEGNDRYGTVEYEHEKYGFILYPIYPDWCREEV' A
#
# COMPACT_ATOMS: atom_id res chain seq x y z
N MET A 1 4.83 12.34 11.38
CA MET A 1 5.33 11.01 10.97
C MET A 1 4.47 10.53 9.83
N LYS A 2 5.09 10.09 8.74
CA LYS A 2 4.37 9.56 7.57
C LYS A 2 4.40 8.05 7.59
N ILE A 3 3.29 7.42 7.21
CA ILE A 3 3.23 5.98 7.00
C ILE A 3 3.40 5.71 5.52
N ILE A 4 4.37 4.86 5.19
CA ILE A 4 4.78 4.58 3.82
C ILE A 4 4.55 3.10 3.52
N PHE A 5 3.96 2.80 2.36
CA PHE A 5 3.84 1.43 1.89
C PHE A 5 5.23 0.84 1.59
N ASP A 6 5.52 -0.36 2.10
CA ASP A 6 6.80 -1.04 1.92
C ASP A 6 6.59 -2.40 1.23
N LYS A 7 7.10 -2.53 0.01
CA LYS A 7 6.99 -3.74 -0.80
C LYS A 7 7.55 -4.99 -0.11
N LYS A 8 8.58 -4.87 0.72
CA LYS A 8 9.17 -6.02 1.44
C LYS A 8 8.25 -6.47 2.56
N LEU A 9 7.67 -5.52 3.31
CA LEU A 9 6.68 -5.84 4.34
C LEU A 9 5.41 -6.44 3.72
N PHE A 10 4.90 -5.87 2.64
CA PHE A 10 3.80 -6.47 1.87
C PHE A 10 4.10 -7.92 1.47
N LYS A 11 5.25 -8.20 0.86
CA LYS A 11 5.64 -9.56 0.45
C LYS A 11 5.79 -10.54 1.63
N ARG A 12 6.10 -10.03 2.83
CA ARG A 12 6.25 -10.82 4.05
C ARG A 12 4.91 -11.13 4.70
N HIS A 13 3.99 -10.17 4.74
CA HIS A 13 2.78 -10.21 5.56
C HIS A 13 1.50 -10.51 4.76
N ALA A 14 1.40 -10.06 3.51
CA ALA A 14 0.19 -10.25 2.73
C ALA A 14 -0.01 -11.74 2.36
N PRO A 15 -1.26 -12.24 2.34
CA PRO A 15 -1.57 -13.58 1.83
C PRO A 15 -1.10 -13.78 0.39
N LYS A 16 -0.69 -15.01 0.03
CA LYS A 16 -0.09 -15.31 -1.29
C LYS A 16 -1.01 -14.98 -2.48
N ASN A 17 -2.31 -15.16 -2.32
CA ASN A 17 -3.29 -14.78 -3.34
C ASN A 17 -3.33 -13.25 -3.54
N ILE A 18 -3.25 -12.46 -2.47
CA ILE A 18 -3.20 -10.99 -2.55
C ILE A 18 -1.89 -10.53 -3.18
N GLN A 19 -0.76 -11.16 -2.83
CA GLN A 19 0.53 -10.88 -3.48
C GLN A 19 0.47 -11.11 -5.00
N LYS A 20 -0.24 -12.14 -5.44
CA LYS A 20 -0.41 -12.46 -6.87
C LYS A 20 -1.30 -11.45 -7.59
N VAL A 21 -2.40 -11.03 -6.97
CA VAL A 21 -3.33 -10.05 -7.57
C VAL A 21 -2.66 -8.68 -7.69
N LEU A 22 -1.90 -8.26 -6.69
CA LEU A 22 -1.29 -6.93 -6.65
C LEU A 22 0.13 -6.87 -7.24
N SER A 23 0.65 -7.97 -7.81
CA SER A 23 2.05 -8.04 -8.24
C SER A 23 2.47 -6.95 -9.23
N HIS A 24 1.53 -6.48 -10.07
CA HIS A 24 1.76 -5.42 -11.05
C HIS A 24 1.60 -4.00 -10.48
N HIS A 25 0.97 -3.86 -9.31
CA HIS A 25 0.71 -2.57 -8.66
C HIS A 25 1.73 -2.24 -7.59
N VAL A 26 2.27 -3.26 -6.92
CA VAL A 26 3.15 -3.11 -5.75
C VAL A 26 4.40 -2.28 -6.05
N ASP A 27 4.95 -2.38 -7.27
CA ASP A 27 6.10 -1.55 -7.69
C ASP A 27 5.75 -0.07 -7.87
N LEU A 28 4.50 0.24 -8.22
CA LEU A 28 4.03 1.62 -8.45
C LEU A 28 3.71 2.35 -7.13
N ILE A 29 3.55 1.60 -6.05
CA ILE A 29 3.15 2.10 -4.73
C ILE A 29 4.22 1.92 -3.65
N ASP A 30 5.34 1.26 -3.96
CA ASP A 30 6.46 1.16 -3.05
C ASP A 30 7.02 2.55 -2.73
N GLY A 31 7.13 2.88 -1.44
CA GLY A 31 7.57 4.20 -1.01
C GLY A 31 6.49 5.29 -1.03
N LYS A 32 5.23 4.98 -1.38
CA LYS A 32 4.14 5.96 -1.36
C LYS A 32 3.51 6.13 0.02
N GLU A 33 3.05 7.34 0.28
CA GLU A 33 2.33 7.70 1.50
C GLU A 33 0.97 6.99 1.55
N VAL A 34 0.67 6.43 2.71
CA VAL A 34 -0.57 5.70 3.00
C VAL A 34 -1.39 6.57 3.95
N SER A 35 -2.61 6.90 3.54
CA SER A 35 -3.54 7.64 4.39
C SER A 35 -4.37 6.66 5.23
N PHE A 36 -4.41 6.88 6.54
CA PHE A 36 -5.30 6.16 7.47
C PHE A 36 -6.31 7.17 8.00
N GLU A 37 -7.39 7.40 7.26
CA GLU A 37 -8.43 8.36 7.65
C GLU A 37 -9.50 7.70 8.52
N GLY A 38 -9.94 8.41 9.58
CA GLY A 38 -11.04 7.97 10.44
C GLY A 38 -10.68 6.86 11.44
N ASN A 39 -11.68 6.02 11.77
CA ASN A 39 -11.55 4.85 12.65
C ASN A 39 -11.27 3.55 11.87
N ASP A 40 -10.87 3.66 10.60
CA ASP A 40 -10.63 2.50 9.77
C ASP A 40 -9.34 1.79 10.14
N ARG A 41 -9.41 0.45 10.16
CA ARG A 41 -8.26 -0.42 10.46
C ARG A 41 -7.27 -0.50 9.29
N TYR A 42 -7.61 0.08 8.15
CA TYR A 42 -6.92 -0.04 6.88
C TYR A 42 -6.71 1.32 6.25
N GLY A 43 -5.61 1.48 5.54
CA GLY A 43 -5.27 2.70 4.82
C GLY A 43 -5.58 2.62 3.33
N THR A 44 -5.35 3.74 2.66
CA THR A 44 -5.46 3.92 1.21
C THR A 44 -4.14 4.46 0.65
N VAL A 45 -3.81 4.08 -0.58
CA VAL A 45 -2.70 4.69 -1.34
C VAL A 45 -3.22 5.15 -2.69
N GLU A 46 -2.98 6.42 -3.00
CA GLU A 46 -3.24 6.97 -4.32
C GLU A 46 -2.02 6.79 -5.23
N TYR A 47 -2.25 6.36 -6.46
CA TYR A 47 -1.19 6.20 -7.44
C TYR A 47 -1.69 6.41 -8.87
N GLU A 48 -0.78 6.83 -9.74
CA GLU A 48 -1.05 6.97 -11.16
C GLU A 48 -0.46 5.78 -11.91
N HIS A 49 -1.21 5.29 -12.88
CA HIS A 49 -0.70 4.36 -13.89
C HIS A 49 -1.16 4.85 -15.26
N GLU A 50 -0.20 5.09 -16.15
CA GLU A 50 -0.39 5.73 -17.45
C GLU A 50 -0.98 7.15 -17.34
N LYS A 51 -2.30 7.29 -17.50
CA LYS A 51 -3.04 8.56 -17.46
C LYS A 51 -4.21 8.54 -16.48
N TYR A 52 -4.33 7.46 -15.70
CA TYR A 52 -5.44 7.26 -14.78
C TYR A 52 -4.93 7.28 -13.34
N GLY A 53 -5.63 8.04 -12.50
CA GLY A 53 -5.46 7.99 -11.06
C GLY A 53 -6.24 6.81 -10.47
N PHE A 54 -5.60 6.07 -9.59
CA PHE A 54 -6.15 4.92 -8.89
C PHE A 54 -6.00 5.10 -7.39
N ILE A 55 -6.90 4.48 -6.65
CA ILE A 55 -6.82 4.36 -5.20
C ILE A 55 -6.81 2.87 -4.86
N LEU A 56 -5.76 2.42 -4.17
CA LEU A 56 -5.69 1.05 -3.65
C LEU A 56 -6.21 1.01 -2.22
N TYR A 57 -7.21 0.15 -2.00
CA TYR A 57 -7.78 -0.19 -0.70
C TYR A 57 -8.16 -1.68 -0.70
N PRO A 58 -7.99 -2.42 0.43
CA PRO A 58 -7.42 -1.98 1.71
C PRO A 58 -5.88 -2.11 1.75
N ILE A 59 -5.21 -1.21 2.46
CA ILE A 59 -3.80 -1.34 2.87
C ILE A 59 -3.74 -1.67 4.36
N TYR A 60 -3.07 -2.76 4.70
CA TYR A 60 -2.93 -3.16 6.11
C TYR A 60 -1.71 -2.46 6.73
N PRO A 61 -1.78 -2.03 8.00
CA PRO A 61 -0.67 -1.37 8.67
C PRO A 61 0.65 -2.17 8.67
N ASP A 62 0.57 -3.50 8.70
CA ASP A 62 1.74 -4.39 8.68
C ASP A 62 2.39 -4.52 7.29
N TRP A 63 1.83 -3.86 6.26
CA TRP A 63 2.46 -3.70 4.95
C TRP A 63 3.26 -2.39 4.84
N CYS A 64 3.24 -1.58 5.90
CA CYS A 64 3.77 -0.23 5.90
C CYS A 64 4.89 -0.07 6.93
N ARG A 65 5.67 1.01 6.78
CA ARG A 65 6.66 1.47 7.75
C ARG A 65 6.48 2.94 8.07
N GLU A 66 6.94 3.33 9.24
CA GLU A 66 7.10 4.75 9.59
C GLU A 66 8.33 5.32 8.86
N GLU A 67 8.16 6.48 8.23
CA GLU A 67 9.28 7.27 7.73
C GLU A 67 9.76 8.23 8.83
N VAL A 68 11.03 8.05 9.21
CA VAL A 68 11.75 8.79 10.27
C VAL A 68 12.54 9.93 9.66
#